data_AF-A0A836SYY8-F1
#
_entry.id   AF-A0A836SYY8-F1
#
_cell.length_a   1.000
_cell.length_b   1.000
_cell.length_c   1.000
_cell.angle_alpha   90.00
_cell.angle_beta   90.00
_cell.angle_gamma   90.00
#
_symmetry.space_group_name_H-M   'P 1'
#
loop_
_entity.id
_entity.type
_entity.pdbx_description
1 polymer ?
#
loop_
_entity_poly.entity_id
_entity_poly.type
_entity_poly.pdbx_seq_one_letter_code
_entity_poly.pdbx_strand_id
1 'polypeptide(L)'
;MGRKFLVIYLLICFLFSLSISKEILIENKGNYILLKNIPETKSNHKKTKSYRKYKKQKRKQHKYFVDKKNGKIFHKPDCKFAKKIKHKVKFKSKKQARNAGLRPCKVCKP
;
A
#
# COMPACT_ATOMS: atom_id res chain seq x y z
N MET A 1 -0.08 53.63 -14.94
CA MET A 1 0.90 52.58 -15.31
C MET A 1 0.70 51.23 -14.61
N GLY A 2 0.13 51.13 -13.40
CA GLY A 2 0.17 49.90 -12.57
C GLY A 2 -0.57 48.63 -13.06
N ARG A 3 -1.67 48.73 -13.82
CA ARG A 3 -2.46 47.53 -14.20
C ARG A 3 -1.74 46.60 -15.19
N LYS A 4 -0.94 47.18 -16.11
CA LYS A 4 -0.15 46.40 -17.07
C LYS A 4 0.96 45.62 -16.38
N PHE A 5 1.61 46.20 -15.38
CA PHE A 5 2.64 45.53 -14.58
C PHE A 5 2.07 44.40 -13.71
N LEU A 6 0.86 44.57 -13.16
CA LEU A 6 0.20 43.53 -12.37
C LEU A 6 -0.11 42.27 -13.20
N VAL A 7 -0.62 42.46 -14.42
CA VAL A 7 -0.92 41.33 -15.32
C VAL A 7 0.36 40.60 -15.75
N ILE A 8 1.43 41.36 -16.05
CA ILE A 8 2.73 40.79 -16.38
C ILE A 8 3.29 39.99 -15.19
N TYR A 9 3.18 40.52 -13.97
CA TYR A 9 3.64 39.82 -12.77
C TYR A 9 2.87 38.51 -12.52
N LEU A 10 1.54 38.50 -12.71
CA LEU A 10 0.73 37.28 -12.54
C LEU A 10 1.07 36.21 -13.60
N LEU A 11 1.35 36.60 -14.84
CA LEU A 11 1.79 35.67 -15.89
C LEU A 11 3.17 35.07 -15.57
N ILE A 12 4.10 35.89 -15.07
CA ILE A 12 5.43 35.41 -14.64
C ILE A 12 5.30 34.43 -13.46
N CYS A 13 4.48 34.72 -12.45
CA CYS A 13 4.23 33.80 -11.34
C CYS A 13 3.60 32.47 -11.78
N PHE A 14 2.69 32.50 -12.75
CA PHE A 14 2.07 31.29 -13.28
C PHE A 14 3.10 30.41 -14.01
N LEU A 15 3.96 31.00 -14.84
CA LEU A 15 5.04 30.28 -15.52
C LEU A 15 6.07 29.70 -14.53
N PHE A 16 6.37 30.42 -13.44
CA PHE A 16 7.32 29.96 -12.43
C PHE A 16 6.77 28.78 -11.60
N SER A 17 5.49 28.80 -11.23
CA SER A 17 4.84 27.70 -10.48
C SER A 17 4.73 26.39 -11.27
N LEU A 18 4.60 26.47 -12.60
CA LEU A 18 4.67 25.31 -13.50
C LEU A 18 6.06 24.63 -13.52
N SER A 19 7.15 25.39 -13.33
CA SER A 19 8.51 24.83 -13.26
C SER A 19 8.80 24.13 -11.93
N ILE A 20 8.37 24.71 -10.80
CA ILE A 20 8.56 24.13 -9.46
C ILE A 20 7.93 22.73 -9.36
N SER A 21 6.76 22.55 -9.99
CA SER A 21 6.03 21.28 -9.99
C SER A 21 6.79 20.13 -10.69
N LYS A 22 7.67 20.45 -11.65
CA LYS A 22 8.47 19.45 -12.40
C LYS A 22 9.69 18.96 -11.61
N GLU A 23 10.32 19.81 -10.81
CA GLU A 23 11.49 19.42 -10.02
C GLU A 23 11.14 18.45 -8.88
N ILE A 24 9.99 18.65 -8.21
CA ILE A 24 9.50 17.78 -7.14
C ILE A 24 9.26 16.33 -7.63
N LEU A 25 8.96 16.13 -8.92
CA LEU A 25 8.77 14.80 -9.52
C LEU A 25 10.08 14.07 -9.86
N ILE A 26 11.22 14.78 -9.93
CA ILE A 26 12.52 14.18 -10.21
C ILE A 26 13.20 13.70 -8.92
N GLU A 27 13.00 14.40 -7.79
CA GLU A 27 13.63 14.07 -6.50
C GLU A 27 13.17 12.73 -5.89
N ASN A 28 12.00 12.20 -6.27
CA ASN A 28 11.47 10.93 -5.75
C ASN A 28 11.94 9.67 -6.53
N LYS A 29 12.87 9.80 -7.48
CA LYS A 29 13.54 8.63 -8.08
C LYS A 29 14.70 8.20 -7.18
N GLY A 30 14.34 7.55 -6.07
CA GLY A 30 15.21 7.14 -4.97
C GLY A 30 16.64 6.78 -5.37
N ASN A 31 17.57 7.52 -4.76
CA ASN A 31 19.01 7.32 -4.81
C ASN A 31 19.37 6.00 -4.07
N TYR A 32 20.13 5.11 -4.69
CA TYR A 32 20.62 3.89 -4.04
C TYR A 32 22.13 3.99 -3.83
N ILE A 33 22.57 3.63 -2.62
CA ILE A 33 23.98 3.55 -2.28
C ILE A 33 24.49 2.17 -2.73
N LEU A 34 25.41 2.15 -3.68
CA LEU A 34 26.11 0.93 -4.08
C LEU A 34 27.28 0.70 -3.12
N LEU A 35 27.06 -0.12 -2.07
CA LEU A 35 28.11 -0.49 -1.12
C LEU A 35 29.15 -1.38 -1.80
N LYS A 36 30.22 -0.77 -2.33
CA LYS A 36 31.44 -1.47 -2.72
C LYS A 36 32.39 -1.46 -1.52
N ASN A 37 32.75 -2.65 -1.06
CA ASN A 37 33.83 -2.97 -0.12
C ASN A 37 33.49 -2.80 1.38
N ILE A 38 32.91 -3.84 1.98
CA ILE A 38 32.93 -4.03 3.44
C ILE A 38 34.08 -5.02 3.73
N PRO A 39 35.09 -4.65 4.53
CA PRO A 39 36.11 -5.59 4.99
C PRO A 39 35.47 -6.66 5.88
N GLU A 40 35.82 -7.92 5.63
CA GLU A 40 35.24 -9.10 6.27
C GLU A 40 35.49 -9.13 7.78
N THR A 41 34.49 -8.75 8.58
CA THR A 41 34.49 -9.08 10.01
C THR A 41 33.61 -10.31 10.25
N LYS A 42 34.31 -11.38 10.66
CA LYS A 42 33.78 -12.71 10.96
C LYS A 42 32.81 -12.62 12.14
N SER A 43 31.51 -12.47 11.87
CA SER A 43 30.45 -12.69 12.85
C SER A 43 29.77 -14.03 12.60
N ASN A 44 30.04 -14.95 13.53
CA ASN A 44 29.53 -16.30 13.58
C ASN A 44 28.05 -16.28 14.01
N HIS A 45 27.15 -15.97 13.08
CA HIS A 45 25.73 -16.31 13.22
C HIS A 45 25.38 -17.18 12.02
N LYS A 46 25.03 -18.44 12.27
CA LYS A 46 24.54 -19.40 11.26
C LYS A 46 23.30 -18.82 10.55
N LYS A 47 23.55 -18.01 9.53
CA LYS A 47 22.59 -17.60 8.50
C LYS A 47 22.49 -18.78 7.55
N THR A 48 21.51 -19.65 7.76
CA THR A 48 21.15 -20.64 6.75
C THR A 48 20.64 -19.87 5.52
N LYS A 49 21.44 -19.96 4.46
CA LYS A 49 21.22 -19.35 3.16
C LYS A 49 19.90 -19.84 2.57
N SER A 50 18.95 -18.93 2.40
CA SER A 50 17.92 -19.04 1.37
C SER A 50 17.55 -17.63 0.93
N TYR A 51 18.23 -17.15 -0.12
CA TYR A 51 17.76 -16.05 -0.93
C TYR A 51 16.37 -16.43 -1.48
N ARG A 52 15.32 -16.10 -0.73
CA ARG A 52 13.93 -16.36 -1.09
C ARG A 52 13.60 -15.52 -2.32
N LYS A 53 13.71 -16.14 -3.49
CA LYS A 53 13.12 -15.74 -4.77
C LYS A 53 11.68 -15.24 -4.50
N TYR A 54 11.50 -13.92 -4.48
CA TYR A 54 10.20 -13.28 -4.23
C TYR A 54 9.28 -13.55 -5.43
N LYS A 55 8.64 -14.73 -5.42
CA LYS A 55 7.57 -15.09 -6.35
C LYS A 55 6.35 -14.25 -5.95
N LYS A 56 6.09 -13.15 -6.66
CA LYS A 56 4.91 -12.28 -6.48
C LYS A 56 3.66 -13.09 -6.80
N GLN A 57 3.11 -13.78 -5.81
CA GLN A 57 1.91 -14.60 -5.96
C GLN A 57 0.71 -13.68 -6.27
N LYS A 58 0.12 -13.84 -7.46
CA LYS A 58 -1.08 -13.11 -7.90
C LYS A 58 -2.20 -13.36 -6.89
N ARG A 59 -2.60 -12.33 -6.14
CA ARG A 59 -3.64 -12.45 -5.10
C ARG A 59 -4.96 -12.85 -5.76
N LYS A 60 -5.43 -14.08 -5.51
CA LYS A 60 -6.76 -14.53 -5.93
C LYS A 60 -7.79 -13.53 -5.39
N GLN A 61 -8.54 -12.90 -6.28
CA GLN A 61 -9.63 -12.02 -5.91
C GLN A 61 -10.82 -12.91 -5.51
N HIS A 62 -11.32 -12.73 -4.29
CA HIS A 62 -12.50 -13.48 -3.83
C HIS A 62 -13.75 -12.69 -4.18
N LYS A 63 -14.77 -13.39 -4.68
CA LYS A 63 -16.05 -12.80 -5.11
C LYS A 63 -16.86 -12.19 -3.95
N TYR A 64 -16.64 -12.66 -2.72
CA TYR A 64 -17.34 -12.18 -1.53
C TYR A 64 -16.51 -12.36 -0.26
N PHE A 65 -16.92 -11.69 0.81
CA PHE A 65 -16.38 -11.77 2.16
C PHE A 65 -17.46 -12.20 3.14
N VAL A 66 -17.07 -12.76 4.27
CA VAL A 66 -18.01 -13.26 5.29
C VAL A 66 -17.68 -12.77 6.68
N ASP A 67 -18.69 -12.47 7.47
CA ASP A 67 -18.58 -12.22 8.91
C ASP A 67 -19.61 -13.08 9.67
N LYS A 68 -19.43 -13.22 10.99
CA LYS A 68 -20.45 -13.74 11.88
C LYS A 68 -21.55 -12.67 12.06
N LYS A 69 -22.80 -13.09 12.26
CA LYS A 69 -23.87 -12.17 12.71
C LYS A 69 -23.41 -11.43 13.99
N ASN A 70 -23.46 -10.10 13.96
CA ASN A 70 -22.97 -9.19 15.02
C ASN A 70 -21.45 -9.33 15.30
N GLY A 71 -20.69 -9.80 14.32
CA GLY A 71 -19.24 -9.87 14.40
C GLY A 71 -18.58 -8.50 14.29
N LYS A 72 -17.26 -8.50 14.55
CA LYS A 72 -16.39 -7.32 14.36
C LYS A 72 -15.34 -7.59 13.29
N ILE A 73 -15.29 -8.79 12.71
CA ILE A 73 -14.17 -9.27 11.90
C ILE A 73 -14.69 -9.97 10.65
N PHE A 74 -14.41 -9.42 9.47
CA PHE A 74 -14.71 -10.09 8.22
C PHE A 74 -13.53 -10.94 7.72
N HIS A 75 -13.86 -11.99 6.98
CA HIS A 75 -12.99 -13.04 6.51
C HIS A 75 -13.17 -13.29 5.01
N LYS A 76 -12.17 -13.91 4.37
CA LYS A 76 -12.32 -14.59 3.08
C LYS A 76 -13.09 -15.91 3.26
N PRO A 77 -13.81 -16.40 2.23
CA PRO A 77 -14.54 -17.67 2.31
C PRO A 77 -13.62 -18.85 2.66
N ASP A 78 -12.38 -18.84 2.17
CA ASP A 78 -11.42 -19.94 2.38
C ASP A 78 -10.72 -19.88 3.75
N CYS A 79 -11.03 -18.88 4.59
CA CYS A 79 -10.41 -18.74 5.89
C CYS A 79 -10.83 -19.86 6.84
N LYS A 80 -9.88 -20.44 7.58
CA LYS A 80 -10.16 -21.45 8.63
C LYS A 80 -11.21 -21.00 9.64
N PHE A 81 -11.24 -19.71 9.98
CA PHE A 81 -12.23 -19.14 10.88
C PHE A 81 -13.59 -18.95 10.20
N ALA A 82 -13.59 -18.51 8.93
CA ALA A 82 -14.81 -18.41 8.14
C ALA A 82 -15.54 -19.74 8.03
N LYS A 83 -14.83 -20.86 7.94
CA LYS A 83 -15.41 -22.21 7.89
C LYS A 83 -16.19 -22.56 9.16
N LYS A 84 -15.77 -22.06 10.33
CA LYS A 84 -16.37 -22.36 11.65
C LYS A 84 -17.59 -21.49 12.01
N ILE A 85 -17.89 -20.44 11.23
CA ILE A 85 -19.02 -19.55 11.49
C ILE A 85 -20.32 -20.24 11.07
N LYS A 86 -21.28 -20.40 11.99
CA LYS A 86 -22.60 -20.99 11.68
C LYS A 86 -23.50 -20.02 10.88
N HIS A 87 -23.71 -18.81 11.39
CA HIS A 87 -24.54 -17.78 10.74
C HIS A 87 -23.66 -16.71 10.09
N LYS A 88 -23.40 -16.87 8.79
CA LYS A 88 -22.51 -15.99 7.99
C LYS A 88 -23.30 -14.88 7.30
N VAL A 89 -22.85 -13.64 7.45
CA VAL A 89 -23.29 -12.49 6.64
C VAL A 89 -22.30 -12.32 5.49
N LYS A 90 -22.80 -12.24 4.25
CA LYS A 90 -21.97 -12.10 3.04
C LYS A 90 -21.88 -10.63 2.60
N PHE A 91 -20.68 -10.21 2.23
CA PHE A 91 -20.39 -8.89 1.67
C PHE A 91 -19.82 -9.04 0.25
N LYS A 92 -20.29 -8.23 -0.69
CA LYS A 92 -19.83 -8.26 -2.09
C LYS A 92 -18.40 -7.71 -2.24
N SER A 93 -17.98 -6.82 -1.35
CA SER A 93 -16.67 -6.20 -1.40
C SER A 93 -16.07 -5.93 -0.03
N LYS A 94 -14.74 -5.77 0.02
CA LYS A 94 -14.03 -5.34 1.24
C LYS A 94 -14.48 -3.95 1.69
N LYS A 95 -14.79 -3.06 0.74
CA LYS A 95 -15.26 -1.70 1.02
C LYS A 95 -16.58 -1.76 1.76
N GLN A 96 -17.52 -2.60 1.30
CA GLN A 96 -18.80 -2.79 1.98
C GLN A 96 -18.63 -3.29 3.41
N ALA A 97 -17.76 -4.28 3.64
CA ALA A 97 -17.49 -4.80 4.99
C ALA A 97 -16.84 -3.74 5.91
N ARG A 98 -15.90 -2.95 5.39
CA ARG A 98 -15.27 -1.85 6.16
C ARG A 98 -16.25 -0.73 6.48
N ASN A 99 -17.10 -0.35 5.53
CA ASN A 99 -18.14 0.66 5.75
C ASN A 99 -19.17 0.18 6.79
N ALA A 100 -19.37 -1.13 6.92
CA ALA A 100 -20.17 -1.73 8.00
C ALA A 100 -19.44 -1.76 9.36
N GLY A 101 -18.27 -1.13 9.50
CA GLY A 101 -17.50 -1.06 10.75
C GLY A 101 -16.68 -2.33 11.07
N LEU A 102 -16.56 -3.26 10.12
CA LEU A 102 -15.86 -4.52 10.36
C LEU A 102 -14.36 -4.41 10.08
N ARG A 103 -13.58 -5.09 10.91
CA ARG A 103 -12.12 -5.16 10.78
C ARG A 103 -11.70 -6.36 9.94
N PRO A 104 -10.64 -6.26 9.13
CA PRO A 104 -10.13 -7.39 8.37
C PRO A 104 -9.50 -8.43 9.30
N CYS A 105 -9.75 -9.71 9.02
CA CYS A 105 -9.07 -10.79 9.72
C CYS A 105 -7.55 -10.76 9.49
N LYS A 106 -6.77 -10.75 10.58
CA LYS A 106 -5.30 -10.74 10.53
C LYS A 106 -4.68 -11.98 9.86
N VAL A 107 -5.40 -13.11 9.87
CA VAL A 107 -4.91 -14.39 9.34
C VAL A 107 -5.15 -14.53 7.84
N CYS A 108 -6.38 -14.33 7.37
CA CYS A 108 -6.67 -14.43 5.93
C CYS A 108 -6.39 -13.14 5.15
N LYS A 109 -6.12 -12.03 5.85
CA LYS A 109 -5.80 -10.70 5.30
C LYS A 109 -6.67 -10.38 4.09
N PRO A 110 -8.01 -10.28 4.30
CA PRO A 110 -8.99 -10.28 3.24
C PRO A 110 -8.70 -9.29 2.15
#